data_AF-A0A962VPE0-F1
#
_entry.id   AF-A0A962VPE0-F1
#
_cell.length_a   1.000
_cell.length_b   1.000
_cell.length_c   1.000
_cell.angle_alpha   90.00
_cell.angle_beta   90.00
_cell.angle_gamma   90.00
#
_symmetry.space_group_name_H-M   'P 1'
#
loop_
_entity.id
_entity.type
_entity.pdbx_description
1 polymer ?
#
loop_
_entity_poly.entity_id
_entity_poly.type
_entity_poly.pdbx_seq_one_letter_code
_entity_poly.pdbx_strand_id
1 'polypeptide(L)' 'MELLLDPHVWAAFVTLAALEIVLGIDNIIFITILANRLPEAQRDKARRLGLLLAMGTRILLLLSLAWVMRLTEP' A
#
# COMPACT_ATOMS: atom_id res chain seq x y z
N MET A 1 -11.25 -27.17 -0.84
CA MET A 1 -12.56 -26.54 -0.62
C MET A 1 -12.85 -26.27 0.86
N GLU A 2 -12.30 -27.03 1.80
CA GLU A 2 -12.42 -26.74 3.24
C GLU A 2 -11.75 -25.41 3.66
N LEU A 3 -10.59 -25.08 3.08
CA LEU A 3 -9.85 -23.82 3.33
C LEU A 3 -10.63 -22.53 3.01
N LEU A 4 -11.56 -22.57 2.03
CA LEU A 4 -12.37 -21.40 1.64
C LEU A 4 -13.63 -21.21 2.51
N LEU A 5 -14.04 -22.27 3.21
CA LEU A 5 -15.20 -22.28 4.11
C LEU A 5 -14.78 -22.08 5.58
N ASP A 6 -13.48 -22.03 5.87
CA ASP A 6 -12.95 -21.84 7.21
C ASP A 6 -13.10 -20.37 7.65
N PRO A 7 -13.87 -20.06 8.71
CA PRO A 7 -14.04 -18.70 9.22
C PRO A 7 -12.72 -18.05 9.62
N HIS A 8 -11.72 -18.85 10.00
CA HIS A 8 -10.43 -18.35 10.46
C HIS A 8 -9.61 -17.69 9.33
N VAL A 9 -9.73 -18.23 8.11
CA VAL A 9 -9.08 -17.71 6.90
C VAL A 9 -9.67 -16.37 6.50
N TRP A 10 -11.00 -16.25 6.55
CA TRP A 10 -11.69 -14.99 6.31
C TRP A 10 -11.34 -13.93 7.36
N ALA A 11 -11.26 -14.29 8.64
CA ALA A 11 -10.85 -13.37 9.69
C ALA A 11 -9.41 -12.87 9.49
N ALA A 12 -8.47 -13.76 9.18
CA ALA A 12 -7.09 -13.40 8.88
C ALA A 12 -6.99 -12.51 7.64
N PHE A 13 -7.70 -12.86 6.56
CA PHE A 13 -7.74 -12.07 5.33
C PHE A 13 -8.27 -10.65 5.58
N VAL A 14 -9.39 -10.52 6.29
CA VAL A 14 -9.98 -9.21 6.62
C VAL A 14 -9.01 -8.38 7.47
N THR A 15 -8.35 -9.00 8.45
CA THR A 15 -7.40 -8.31 9.32
C THR A 15 -6.19 -7.82 8.53
N LEU A 16 -5.61 -8.68 7.68
CA LEU A 16 -4.49 -8.32 6.80
C LEU A 16 -4.89 -7.21 5.82
N ALA A 17 -6.04 -7.34 5.17
CA ALA A 17 -6.57 -6.32 4.28
C ALA A 17 -6.79 -4.98 5.00
N ALA A 18 -7.31 -5.01 6.23
CA ALA A 18 -7.52 -3.81 7.03
C ALA A 18 -6.18 -3.13 7.39
N LEU A 19 -5.18 -3.88 7.84
CA LEU A 19 -3.84 -3.35 8.14
C LEU A 19 -3.21 -2.73 6.89
N GLU A 20 -3.36 -3.39 5.74
CA GLU A 20 -2.77 -2.94 4.49
C GLU A 20 -3.45 -1.70 3.90
N ILE A 21 -4.75 -1.52 4.19
CA ILE A 21 -5.49 -0.29 3.90
C ILE A 21 -5.02 0.85 4.81
N VAL A 22 -4.94 0.64 6.12
CA VAL A 22 -4.50 1.68 7.08
C VAL A 22 -3.09 2.18 6.75
N LEU A 23 -2.16 1.25 6.52
CA LEU A 23 -0.78 1.58 6.15
C LEU A 23 -0.71 2.30 4.78
N GLY A 24 -1.63 1.97 3.87
CA GLY A 24 -1.74 2.64 2.57
C GLY A 24 -2.28 4.07 2.67
N ILE A 25 -3.26 4.29 3.54
CA ILE A 25 -3.90 5.59 3.73
C ILE A 25 -2.90 6.58 4.34
N ASP A 26 -2.11 6.16 5.33
CA ASP A 26 -1.13 7.04 6.00
C ASP A 26 -0.15 7.69 5.00
N ASN A 27 0.36 6.90 4.04
CA ASN A 27 1.28 7.39 3.01
C ASN A 27 0.61 8.36 2.02
N ILE A 28 -0.63 8.09 1.61
CA ILE A 28 -1.37 8.96 0.68
C ILE A 28 -1.76 10.28 1.35
N ILE A 29 -2.19 10.23 2.63
CA ILE A 29 -2.52 11.41 3.43
C ILE A 29 -1.28 12.29 3.58
N PHE A 30 -0.11 11.73 3.93
CA PHE A 30 1.12 12.50 4.07
C PHE A 30 1.48 13.28 2.79
N ILE A 31 1.40 12.61 1.64
CA ILE A 31 1.70 13.23 0.33
C ILE A 31 0.70 14.33 -0.01
N THR A 32 -0.58 14.11 0.28
CA THR A 32 -1.63 15.10 0.00
C THR A 32 -1.49 16.32 0.89
N ILE A 33 -1.13 16.13 2.17
CA ILE A 33 -0.82 17.22 3.12
C ILE A 33 0.41 18.01 2.67
N LEU A 34 1.49 17.32 2.29
CA LEU A 34 2.73 17.97 1.87
C LEU A 34 2.56 18.72 0.54
N ALA A 35 1.84 18.13 -0.42
CA ALA A 35 1.47 18.76 -1.68
C ALA A 35 0.62 20.02 -1.46
N ASN A 36 -0.29 20.03 -0.49
CA ASN A 36 -1.10 21.20 -0.17
C ASN A 36 -0.30 22.37 0.44
N ARG A 37 0.94 22.15 0.93
CA ARG A 37 1.83 23.22 1.36
C ARG A 37 2.61 23.90 0.22
N LEU A 38 2.52 23.37 -1.01
CA LEU A 38 3.17 23.98 -2.18
C LEU A 38 2.29 25.08 -2.83
N PRO A 39 2.90 26.05 -3.54
CA PRO A 39 2.20 27.05 -4.32
C PRO A 39 1.30 26.40 -5.37
N GLU A 40 0.14 27.00 -5.67
CA GLU A 40 -0.91 26.39 -6.51
C GLU A 40 -0.41 25.89 -7.87
N ALA A 41 0.54 26.61 -8.49
CA ALA A 41 1.17 26.22 -9.75
C ALA A 41 1.95 24.89 -9.69
N GLN A 42 2.36 24.44 -8.50
CA GLN A 42 3.17 23.23 -8.28
C GLN A 42 2.40 22.11 -7.58
N ARG A 43 1.21 22.39 -7.01
CA ARG A 43 0.40 21.41 -6.27
C ARG A 43 0.05 20.19 -7.13
N ASP A 44 -0.41 20.40 -8.36
CA ASP A 44 -0.81 19.30 -9.24
C ASP A 44 0.37 18.42 -9.65
N LYS A 45 1.52 19.02 -9.96
CA LYS A 45 2.76 18.28 -10.25
C LYS A 45 3.21 17.49 -9.02
N ALA A 46 3.27 18.11 -7.85
CA ALA A 46 3.67 17.45 -6.62
C ALA A 46 2.73 16.33 -6.21
N ARG A 47 1.42 16.50 -6.38
CA ARG A 47 0.42 15.47 -6.09
C ARG A 47 0.54 14.29 -7.05
N ARG A 48 0.70 14.53 -8.35
CA ARG A 48 0.93 13.46 -9.34
C ARG A 48 2.25 12.73 -9.10
N LEU A 49 3.34 13.47 -8.87
CA LEU A 49 4.66 12.87 -8.64
C LEU A 49 4.67 12.07 -7.34
N GLY A 50 4.06 12.61 -6.28
CA GLY A 50 3.91 11.94 -5.00
C GLY A 50 3.06 10.67 -5.09
N LEU A 51 1.90 10.72 -5.77
CA LEU A 51 1.09 9.53 -6.02
C LEU A 51 1.84 8.47 -6.82
N LEU A 52 2.56 8.86 -7.87
CA LEU A 52 3.40 7.95 -8.66
C LEU A 52 4.50 7.32 -7.79
N LEU A 53 5.19 8.10 -6.98
CA LEU A 53 6.23 7.63 -6.06
C LEU A 53 5.68 6.70 -4.98
N ALA A 54 4.50 6.99 -4.41
CA ALA A 54 3.86 6.16 -3.40
C ALA A 54 3.38 4.82 -3.96
N MET A 55 2.75 4.84 -5.13
CA MET A 55 2.37 3.61 -5.83
C MET A 55 3.61 2.82 -6.23
N GLY A 56 4.66 3.50 -6.71
CA GLY A 56 5.94 2.90 -7.06
C GLY A 56 6.62 2.19 -5.89
N THR A 57 6.79 2.88 -4.75
CA THR A 57 7.38 2.28 -3.53
C THR A 57 6.54 1.13 -3.00
N ARG A 58 5.20 1.22 -3.06
CA ARG A 58 4.32 0.12 -2.66
C ARG A 58 4.49 -1.12 -3.54
N ILE A 59 4.53 -0.95 -4.86
CA ILE A 59 4.78 -2.05 -5.80
C ILE A 59 6.17 -2.65 -5.56
N LEU A 60 7.19 -1.82 -5.33
CA LEU A 60 8.56 -2.27 -5.06
C LEU A 60 8.62 -3.11 -3.79
N LEU A 61 8.01 -2.64 -2.70
CA LEU A 61 7.96 -3.36 -1.43
C LEU A 61 7.17 -4.68 -1.54
N LEU A 62 6.03 -4.67 -2.25
CA LEU A 62 5.26 -5.89 -2.51
C LEU A 62 6.04 -6.89 -3.36
N LEU A 63 6.76 -6.43 -4.39
CA LEU A 63 7.64 -7.28 -5.20
C LEU A 63 8.80 -7.84 -4.39
N SER A 64 9.42 -7.02 -3.52
CA SER A 64 10.47 -7.48 -2.60
C SER A 64 9.93 -8.53 -1.63
N LEU A 65 8.75 -8.31 -1.04
CA LEU A 65 8.10 -9.31 -0.18
C LEU A 65 7.76 -10.59 -0.94
N ALA A 66 7.17 -10.49 -2.13
CA ALA A 66 6.86 -11.64 -2.97
C ALA A 66 8.12 -12.41 -3.34
N TRP A 67 9.23 -11.72 -3.64
CA TRP A 67 10.51 -12.34 -3.94
C TRP A 67 11.12 -13.03 -2.69
N VAL A 68 11.06 -12.39 -1.53
CA VAL A 68 11.53 -12.96 -0.25
C VAL A 68 10.70 -14.17 0.17
N MET A 69 9.36 -14.09 0.10
CA MET A 69 8.48 -15.22 0.39
C MET A 69 8.78 -16.40 -0.53
N ARG A 70 8.99 -16.15 -1.83
CA ARG A 70 9.39 -17.17 -2.81
C ARG A 70 10.79 -17.77 -2.55
N LEU A 71 11.66 -17.06 -1.84
CA LEU A 71 12.94 -17.61 -1.36
C LEU A 71 12.80 -18.42 -0.06
N THR A 72 11.72 -18.21 0.70
CA THR A 72 11.50 -18.80 2.02
C THR A 72 10.57 -20.02 1.96
N GLU A 73 9.75 -20.13 0.92
CA GLU A 73 9.09 -21.37 0.50
C GLU A 73 10.03 -22.16 -0.42
N PRO A 74 10.53 -23.36 -0.05
CA PRO A 74 11.31 -24.20 -0.94
C PRO A 74 10.48 -24.75 -2.12
#